data_AF-D6GQ22-F1
#
_entry.id   AF-D6GQ22-F1
#
_cell.length_a   1.000
_cell.length_b   1.000
_cell.length_c   1.000
_cell.angle_alpha   90.00
_cell.angle_beta   90.00
_cell.angle_gamma   90.00
#
_symmetry.space_group_name_H-M   'P 1'
#
loop_
_entity.id
_entity.type
_entity.pdbx_description
1 polymer ?
#
loop_
_entity_poly.entity_id
_entity_poly.type
_entity_poly.pdbx_seq_one_letter_code
_entity_poly.pdbx_strand_id
1 'polypeptide(L)'
;MNGKSLVGSVLALSLVLAGTGYAYWTDTLSINTKATTGEFGVKFADLGLYAQYNNETLKGGWSIVDGVKHGANDGFVADDFFMRGTTDYDKIAKDGSIEQYHKEAAGFNKVEFDAELANAETLKKGPAVYVGSKGSDTINVTIEKMYPGYAQAFRTDIVNVGDIAAKLGNIKFDVKGGTDVGNLENMIGLAILVEGEQYNPTVHPNGWNIFKLAANFKDDKVFTVGGVQFVRLSALRDADFAEVLKDKEAMLCAPATDNRMDLFLGVAMDPDAEGVYTTGTSAKMTDKDDALSQNKDINVEIKLLWDQFNVGKDAGNPNILKKQNH
;
A
#
# COMPACT_ATOMS: atom_id res chain seq x y z
N MET A 1 -25.95 -84.51 -74.18
CA MET A 1 -26.58 -85.60 -73.40
C MET A 1 -25.58 -85.97 -72.31
N ASN A 2 -25.77 -85.86 -71.00
CA ASN A 2 -26.92 -85.79 -70.07
C ASN A 2 -26.45 -84.96 -68.84
N GLY A 3 -27.23 -84.04 -68.23
CA GLY A 3 -28.27 -84.28 -67.21
C GLY A 3 -27.64 -84.37 -65.81
N LYS A 4 -28.07 -83.72 -64.70
CA LYS A 4 -29.31 -83.04 -64.30
C LYS A 4 -29.00 -82.14 -63.09
N SER A 5 -29.77 -81.08 -62.92
CA SER A 5 -29.97 -80.36 -61.64
C SER A 5 -31.10 -81.03 -60.83
N LEU A 6 -30.90 -81.23 -59.53
CA LEU A 6 -31.92 -81.22 -58.45
C LEU A 6 -31.16 -81.39 -57.10
N VAL A 7 -30.92 -80.33 -56.32
CA VAL A 7 -31.78 -79.81 -55.24
C VAL A 7 -32.22 -80.86 -54.23
N GLY A 8 -31.72 -80.69 -52.99
CA GLY A 8 -32.57 -80.67 -51.81
C GLY A 8 -32.45 -81.86 -50.86
N SER A 9 -31.73 -81.66 -49.75
CA SER A 9 -32.20 -82.05 -48.42
C SER A 9 -31.39 -81.34 -47.32
N VAL A 10 -31.97 -80.25 -46.82
CA VAL A 10 -32.03 -79.89 -45.39
C VAL A 10 -30.69 -79.86 -44.62
N LEU A 11 -30.06 -78.69 -44.60
CA LEU A 11 -29.52 -78.17 -43.33
C LEU A 11 -30.37 -76.96 -42.96
N ALA A 12 -31.42 -77.24 -42.20
CA ALA A 12 -32.21 -76.23 -41.52
C ALA A 12 -31.39 -75.66 -40.34
N LEU A 13 -31.73 -74.42 -39.98
CA LEU A 13 -31.29 -73.68 -38.79
C LEU A 13 -29.82 -73.28 -38.73
N SER A 14 -29.54 -72.09 -39.28
CA SER A 14 -28.70 -71.01 -38.72
C SER A 14 -28.13 -70.24 -39.90
N LEU A 15 -28.87 -69.30 -40.47
CA LEU A 15 -28.59 -67.88 -40.22
C LEU A 15 -29.84 -67.07 -40.55
N VAL A 16 -30.92 -67.33 -39.80
CA VAL A 16 -31.78 -66.23 -39.33
C VAL A 16 -30.98 -65.47 -38.27
N LEU A 17 -30.02 -64.72 -38.78
CA LEU A 17 -29.35 -63.57 -38.23
C LEU A 17 -28.90 -62.92 -39.54
N ALA A 18 -29.73 -62.16 -40.26
CA ALA A 18 -30.29 -60.91 -39.76
C ALA A 18 -29.39 -60.27 -38.69
N GLY A 19 -28.07 -60.43 -38.81
CA GLY A 19 -27.13 -59.44 -38.35
C GLY A 19 -27.39 -58.25 -39.25
N THR A 20 -28.35 -57.42 -38.85
CA THR A 20 -28.12 -55.99 -38.91
C THR A 20 -26.78 -55.79 -38.20
N GLY A 21 -25.68 -55.93 -38.95
CA GLY A 21 -24.41 -55.41 -38.53
C GLY A 21 -24.63 -53.92 -38.48
N TYR A 22 -25.11 -53.42 -37.34
CA TYR A 22 -24.92 -52.03 -36.99
C TYR A 22 -23.41 -51.85 -37.07
N ALA A 23 -22.92 -51.30 -38.18
CA ALA A 23 -21.63 -50.69 -38.20
C ALA A 23 -21.73 -49.60 -37.13
N TYR A 24 -21.10 -49.82 -35.98
CA TYR A 24 -20.95 -48.78 -34.98
C TYR A 24 -19.91 -47.82 -35.56
N TRP A 25 -20.39 -46.77 -36.22
CA TRP A 25 -19.53 -45.66 -36.62
C TRP A 25 -19.24 -44.85 -35.35
N THR A 26 -18.23 -45.28 -34.59
CA THR A 26 -17.72 -44.49 -33.48
C THR A 26 -16.73 -43.47 -34.02
N ASP A 27 -17.21 -42.24 -34.17
CA ASP A 27 -16.37 -41.06 -34.37
C ASP A 27 -16.15 -40.36 -33.03
N THR A 28 -14.96 -39.80 -32.81
CA THR A 28 -14.61 -39.14 -31.54
C THR A 28 -14.45 -37.65 -31.77
N LEU A 29 -15.42 -36.89 -31.29
CA LEU A 29 -15.34 -35.44 -31.21
C LEU A 29 -14.69 -35.04 -29.87
N SER A 30 -13.62 -34.26 -29.91
CA SER A 30 -12.91 -33.80 -28.71
C SER A 30 -12.76 -32.28 -28.68
N ILE A 31 -12.83 -31.71 -27.48
CA ILE A 31 -12.54 -30.30 -27.20
C ILE A 31 -11.30 -30.28 -26.32
N ASN A 32 -10.28 -29.51 -26.71
CA ASN A 32 -9.07 -29.33 -25.93
C ASN A 32 -9.00 -27.87 -25.43
N THR A 33 -9.03 -27.68 -24.12
CA THR A 33 -9.06 -26.37 -23.47
C THR A 33 -7.89 -26.21 -22.54
N LYS A 34 -7.20 -25.07 -22.62
CA LYS A 34 -6.18 -24.63 -21.65
C LYS A 34 -6.63 -23.31 -21.04
N ALA A 35 -6.54 -23.22 -19.72
CA ALA A 35 -6.75 -21.99 -18.97
C ALA A 35 -5.50 -21.70 -18.13
N THR A 36 -5.19 -20.42 -17.92
CA THR A 36 -4.11 -19.92 -17.06
C THR A 36 -4.62 -18.76 -16.22
N THR A 37 -4.12 -18.62 -14.99
CA THR A 37 -4.45 -17.52 -14.08
C THR A 37 -3.40 -16.41 -14.16
N GLY A 38 -3.79 -15.18 -13.84
CA GLY A 38 -2.86 -14.05 -13.71
C GLY A 38 -2.17 -14.00 -12.34
N GLU A 39 -1.16 -13.14 -12.23
CA GLU A 39 -0.42 -12.87 -10.99
C GLU A 39 -0.96 -11.62 -10.28
N PHE A 40 -1.06 -11.66 -8.96
CA PHE A 40 -1.38 -10.49 -8.13
C PHE A 40 -0.10 -10.00 -7.45
N GLY A 41 0.20 -8.70 -7.50
CA GLY A 41 1.42 -8.18 -6.88
C GLY A 41 1.39 -6.67 -6.73
N VAL A 42 1.27 -6.17 -5.50
CA VAL A 42 1.42 -4.76 -5.16
C VAL A 42 2.72 -4.59 -4.41
N LYS A 43 3.50 -3.56 -4.73
CA LYS A 43 4.79 -3.27 -4.11
C LYS A 43 4.90 -1.78 -3.75
N PHE A 44 5.62 -1.50 -2.69
CA PHE A 44 6.24 -0.20 -2.45
C PHE A 44 7.48 -0.04 -3.33
N ALA A 45 7.69 1.16 -3.85
CA ALA A 45 8.86 1.57 -4.61
C ALA A 45 9.21 3.02 -4.25
N ASP A 46 10.41 3.47 -4.62
CA ASP A 46 10.82 4.87 -4.51
C ASP A 46 10.65 5.47 -3.09
N LEU A 47 10.99 4.69 -2.07
CA LEU A 47 10.90 5.13 -0.68
C LEU A 47 11.92 6.24 -0.40
N GLY A 48 11.49 7.29 0.27
CA GLY A 48 12.40 8.30 0.79
C GLY A 48 11.81 9.26 1.79
N LEU A 49 12.62 10.23 2.18
CA LEU A 49 12.19 11.40 2.94
C LEU A 49 11.22 12.24 2.10
N TYR A 50 10.40 13.05 2.75
CA TYR A 50 9.38 13.84 2.07
C TYR A 50 9.94 14.74 0.95
N ALA A 51 9.10 15.02 -0.05
CA ALA A 51 9.34 15.91 -1.18
C ALA A 51 10.57 15.57 -2.04
N GLN A 52 10.55 14.39 -2.66
CA GLN A 52 11.57 13.95 -3.62
C GLN A 52 11.36 14.53 -5.02
N TYR A 53 10.19 15.12 -5.27
CA TYR A 53 9.84 15.76 -6.54
C TYR A 53 9.32 17.19 -6.34
N ASN A 54 9.55 18.05 -7.34
CA ASN A 54 9.18 19.48 -7.27
C ASN A 54 7.68 19.71 -7.03
N ASN A 55 6.82 18.82 -7.53
CA ASN A 55 5.36 18.90 -7.35
C ASN A 55 4.90 18.54 -5.93
N GLU A 56 5.77 17.98 -5.09
CA GLU A 56 5.49 17.66 -3.69
C GLU A 56 5.88 18.82 -2.74
N THR A 57 6.60 19.83 -3.26
CA THR A 57 7.02 20.99 -2.45
C THR A 57 5.91 22.01 -2.29
N LEU A 58 5.85 22.61 -1.11
CA LEU A 58 4.92 23.66 -0.74
C LEU A 58 5.73 24.90 -0.34
N LYS A 59 5.15 26.08 -0.57
CA LYS A 59 5.81 27.33 -0.15
C LYS A 59 5.89 27.37 1.38
N GLY A 60 7.11 27.24 1.91
CA GLY A 60 7.34 27.13 3.36
C GLY A 60 6.94 25.76 3.93
N GLY A 61 6.89 24.73 3.09
CA GLY A 61 6.73 23.35 3.51
C GLY A 61 7.96 22.84 4.26
N TRP A 62 7.78 21.71 4.96
CA TRP A 62 8.80 21.13 5.81
C TRP A 62 8.91 19.62 5.57
N SER A 63 10.12 19.08 5.73
CA SER A 63 10.35 17.62 5.81
C SER A 63 10.52 17.16 7.26
N ILE A 64 11.07 18.02 8.13
CA ILE A 64 11.20 17.80 9.57
C ILE A 64 10.80 19.09 10.31
N VAL A 65 10.06 18.96 11.40
CA VAL A 65 9.88 20.00 12.43
C VAL A 65 10.63 19.55 13.66
N ASP A 66 11.58 20.35 14.14
CA ASP A 66 12.45 19.97 15.26
C ASP A 66 12.83 21.16 16.17
N GLY A 67 12.38 22.37 15.86
CA GLY A 67 12.72 23.54 16.67
C GLY A 67 14.17 24.01 16.51
N VAL A 68 14.93 23.47 15.55
CA VAL A 68 16.31 23.88 15.25
C VAL A 68 16.37 24.77 14.01
N LYS A 69 17.36 25.65 13.97
CA LYS A 69 17.60 26.52 12.81
C LYS A 69 18.38 25.79 11.72
N HIS A 70 17.78 25.68 10.54
CA HIS A 70 18.34 25.06 9.34
C HIS A 70 18.50 26.09 8.23
N GLY A 71 19.72 26.60 8.05
CA GLY A 71 20.01 27.69 7.12
C GLY A 71 19.17 28.94 7.40
N ALA A 72 18.24 29.25 6.49
CA ALA A 72 17.32 30.39 6.60
C ALA A 72 16.03 30.08 7.38
N ASN A 73 15.73 28.80 7.62
CA ASN A 73 14.53 28.35 8.30
C ASN A 73 14.78 28.22 9.79
N ASP A 74 13.82 28.65 10.60
CA ASP A 74 13.90 28.60 12.06
C ASP A 74 12.85 27.62 12.58
N GLY A 75 13.30 26.53 13.18
CA GLY A 75 12.45 25.51 13.79
C GLY A 75 12.08 24.32 12.89
N PHE A 76 12.52 24.29 11.63
CA PHE A 76 12.19 23.22 10.70
C PHE A 76 13.21 23.11 9.56
N VAL A 77 13.25 21.91 8.97
CA VAL A 77 13.97 21.59 7.73
C VAL A 77 13.00 21.75 6.56
N ALA A 78 13.39 22.48 5.51
CA ALA A 78 12.58 22.65 4.31
C ALA A 78 12.21 21.31 3.67
N ASP A 79 11.08 21.26 2.98
CA ASP A 79 10.63 20.07 2.26
C ASP A 79 11.65 19.60 1.20
N ASP A 80 12.20 20.51 0.41
CA ASP A 80 13.17 20.23 -0.64
C ASP A 80 14.59 19.87 -0.16
N PHE A 81 14.85 19.93 1.15
CA PHE A 81 16.20 19.75 1.71
C PHE A 81 16.82 18.38 1.37
N PHE A 82 15.99 17.33 1.36
CA PHE A 82 16.41 15.95 1.08
C PHE A 82 16.19 15.54 -0.38
N MET A 83 15.70 16.44 -1.24
CA MET A 83 15.23 16.13 -2.58
C MET A 83 16.36 15.59 -3.48
N ARG A 84 16.21 14.34 -3.94
CA ARG A 84 17.14 13.70 -4.90
C ARG A 84 16.68 13.75 -6.36
N GLY A 85 15.40 14.02 -6.60
CA GLY A 85 14.79 13.94 -7.93
C GLY A 85 14.82 12.51 -8.52
N THR A 86 14.93 12.40 -9.83
CA THR A 86 14.89 11.11 -10.57
C THR A 86 16.26 10.41 -10.67
N THR A 87 17.19 10.71 -9.77
CA THR A 87 18.59 10.32 -9.93
C THR A 87 18.85 8.88 -9.47
N ASP A 88 18.17 8.45 -8.41
CA ASP A 88 18.31 7.12 -7.80
C ASP A 88 17.09 6.83 -6.92
N TYR A 89 16.22 5.90 -7.34
CA TYR A 89 15.01 5.53 -6.59
C TYR A 89 15.28 4.60 -5.40
N ASP A 90 16.52 4.11 -5.26
CA ASP A 90 16.91 3.16 -4.20
C ASP A 90 17.55 3.84 -2.98
N LYS A 91 17.64 5.18 -2.99
CA LYS A 91 18.14 6.00 -1.87
C LYS A 91 17.02 6.81 -1.26
N ILE A 92 17.03 6.98 0.07
CA ILE A 92 15.98 7.75 0.75
C ILE A 92 16.12 9.27 0.66
N ALA A 93 17.29 9.77 0.28
CA ALA A 93 17.59 11.19 0.25
C ALA A 93 18.75 11.51 -0.70
N LYS A 94 18.92 12.79 -1.03
CA LYS A 94 20.10 13.30 -1.72
C LYS A 94 21.38 13.03 -0.94
N ASP A 95 22.45 12.63 -1.64
CA ASP A 95 23.76 12.38 -1.02
C ASP A 95 24.23 13.55 -0.15
N GLY A 96 24.64 13.24 1.09
CA GLY A 96 25.14 14.20 2.09
C GLY A 96 24.07 15.02 2.82
N SER A 97 22.80 15.00 2.39
CA SER A 97 21.74 15.79 3.03
C SER A 97 21.42 15.32 4.46
N ILE A 98 21.42 14.01 4.73
CA ILE A 98 21.22 13.46 6.08
C ILE A 98 22.37 13.87 7.01
N GLU A 99 23.62 13.73 6.56
CA GLU A 99 24.80 14.18 7.33
C GLU A 99 24.74 15.69 7.62
N GLN A 100 24.29 16.48 6.63
CA GLN A 100 24.10 17.92 6.80
C GLN A 100 23.03 18.22 7.85
N TYR A 101 21.90 17.52 7.84
CA TYR A 101 20.87 17.65 8.88
C TYR A 101 21.46 17.41 10.28
N HIS A 102 22.16 16.29 10.49
CA HIS A 102 22.75 16.00 11.80
C HIS A 102 23.81 17.02 12.21
N LYS A 103 24.56 17.58 11.26
CA LYS A 103 25.52 18.66 11.52
C LYS A 103 24.84 19.95 11.96
N GLU A 104 23.71 20.31 11.34
CA GLU A 104 22.93 21.49 11.70
C GLU A 104 22.18 21.32 13.03
N ALA A 105 21.68 20.11 13.30
CA ALA A 105 21.03 19.72 14.56
C ALA A 105 22.00 19.49 15.73
N ALA A 106 23.31 19.44 15.45
CA ALA A 106 24.34 19.11 16.43
C ALA A 106 24.32 20.08 17.62
N GLY A 107 24.22 19.52 18.83
CA GLY A 107 24.17 20.27 20.08
C GLY A 107 22.76 20.63 20.55
N PHE A 108 21.74 20.46 19.70
CA PHE A 108 20.34 20.67 20.06
C PHE A 108 19.62 19.34 20.33
N ASN A 109 19.78 18.37 19.43
CA ASN A 109 19.15 17.05 19.57
C ASN A 109 20.09 15.92 19.11
N LYS A 110 19.62 14.68 19.25
CA LYS A 110 20.30 13.45 18.82
C LYS A 110 19.35 12.50 18.10
N VAL A 111 18.36 13.07 17.40
CA VAL A 111 17.38 12.27 16.66
C VAL A 111 18.11 11.53 15.55
N GLU A 112 17.85 10.23 15.46
CA GLU A 112 18.28 9.38 14.36
C GLU A 112 17.03 8.91 13.62
N PHE A 113 17.10 8.79 12.29
CA PHE A 113 16.01 8.27 11.50
C PHE A 113 16.54 7.44 10.33
N ASP A 114 15.72 6.49 9.89
CA ASP A 114 16.00 5.69 8.70
C ASP A 114 14.70 5.21 8.06
N ALA A 115 14.78 4.85 6.78
CA ALA A 115 13.70 4.20 6.06
C ALA A 115 14.27 3.20 5.05
N GLU A 116 13.68 2.02 4.94
CA GLU A 116 14.13 0.99 3.99
C GLU A 116 12.98 0.16 3.43
N LEU A 117 13.18 -0.33 2.20
CA LEU A 117 12.35 -1.38 1.61
C LEU A 117 12.82 -2.73 2.19
N ALA A 118 12.07 -3.30 3.12
CA ALA A 118 12.47 -4.52 3.81
C ALA A 118 12.47 -5.71 2.84
N ASN A 119 13.51 -6.54 2.80
CA ASN A 119 13.63 -7.65 1.85
C ASN A 119 13.43 -7.22 0.37
N ALA A 120 13.97 -6.05 0.01
CA ALA A 120 13.76 -5.49 -1.32
C ALA A 120 14.26 -6.39 -2.46
N GLU A 121 13.45 -6.50 -3.51
CA GLU A 121 13.79 -7.19 -4.74
C GLU A 121 13.81 -6.21 -5.91
N THR A 122 14.59 -6.54 -6.95
CA THR A 122 14.57 -5.75 -8.17
C THR A 122 13.28 -5.98 -8.94
N LEU A 123 12.55 -4.91 -9.22
CA LEU A 123 11.29 -4.94 -9.93
C LEU A 123 11.51 -5.29 -11.41
N LYS A 124 10.80 -6.32 -11.88
CA LYS A 124 10.86 -6.80 -13.27
C LYS A 124 9.68 -6.36 -14.12
N LYS A 125 8.62 -5.88 -13.48
CA LYS A 125 7.33 -5.47 -14.05
C LYS A 125 6.82 -4.24 -13.28
N GLY A 126 5.82 -3.55 -13.84
CA GLY A 126 5.21 -2.35 -13.26
C GLY A 126 5.50 -1.10 -14.10
N PRO A 127 5.38 0.11 -13.52
CA PRO A 127 5.75 1.36 -14.18
C PRO A 127 7.16 1.35 -14.69
N ALA A 128 7.33 1.74 -15.96
CA ALA A 128 8.60 1.65 -16.68
C ALA A 128 9.73 2.39 -15.95
N VAL A 129 9.40 3.46 -15.22
CA VAL A 129 10.34 4.25 -14.42
C VAL A 129 10.95 3.46 -13.25
N TYR A 130 10.26 2.45 -12.70
CA TYR A 130 10.75 1.65 -11.56
C TYR A 130 11.26 0.27 -11.96
N VAL A 131 11.12 -0.13 -13.23
CA VAL A 131 11.69 -1.39 -13.70
C VAL A 131 13.21 -1.32 -13.61
N GLY A 132 13.80 -2.24 -12.85
CA GLY A 132 15.24 -2.25 -12.54
C GLY A 132 15.58 -1.68 -11.14
N SER A 133 14.70 -0.88 -10.56
CA SER A 133 14.82 -0.38 -9.18
C SER A 133 14.33 -1.39 -8.15
N LYS A 134 14.52 -1.08 -6.87
CA LYS A 134 14.05 -1.88 -5.75
C LYS A 134 12.58 -1.63 -5.46
N GLY A 135 11.90 -2.70 -5.06
CA GLY A 135 10.58 -2.63 -4.46
C GLY A 135 10.38 -3.73 -3.43
N SER A 136 9.38 -3.56 -2.58
CA SER A 136 9.09 -4.47 -1.47
C SER A 136 7.59 -4.52 -1.12
N ASP A 137 7.15 -5.58 -0.45
CA ASP A 137 5.84 -5.64 0.19
C ASP A 137 5.79 -4.84 1.51
N THR A 138 6.95 -4.51 2.08
CA THR A 138 7.08 -3.90 3.40
C THR A 138 8.10 -2.77 3.38
N ILE A 139 7.75 -1.66 4.02
CA ILE A 139 8.69 -0.60 4.37
C ILE A 139 8.93 -0.61 5.88
N ASN A 140 10.17 -0.39 6.30
CA ASN A 140 10.52 -0.10 7.68
C ASN A 140 10.83 1.39 7.78
N VAL A 141 10.26 2.06 8.78
CA VAL A 141 10.58 3.46 9.12
C VAL A 141 10.93 3.49 10.59
N THR A 142 12.08 4.06 10.91
CA THR A 142 12.60 4.17 12.27
C THR A 142 12.87 5.63 12.58
N ILE A 143 12.41 6.10 13.74
CA ILE A 143 12.81 7.39 14.31
C ILE A 143 13.14 7.15 15.78
N GLU A 144 14.35 7.48 16.17
CA GLU A 144 14.83 7.31 17.54
C GLU A 144 14.94 8.65 18.26
N LYS A 145 14.69 8.62 19.57
CA LYS A 145 14.86 9.78 20.47
C LYS A 145 14.04 11.00 20.06
N MET A 146 12.84 10.75 19.52
CA MET A 146 11.82 11.79 19.33
C MET A 146 11.54 12.51 20.66
N TYR A 147 11.16 13.78 20.57
CA TYR A 147 10.79 14.62 21.69
C TYR A 147 9.52 15.43 21.37
N PRO A 148 8.80 15.95 22.37
CA PRO A 148 7.59 16.73 22.16
C PRO A 148 7.79 17.87 21.13
N GLY A 149 6.93 17.91 20.12
CA GLY A 149 6.99 18.87 19.03
C GLY A 149 7.84 18.47 17.83
N TYR A 150 8.52 17.32 17.89
CA TYR A 150 9.20 16.75 16.74
C TYR A 150 8.20 16.13 15.74
N ALA A 151 8.39 16.37 14.45
CA ALA A 151 7.68 15.69 13.37
C ALA A 151 8.59 15.43 12.17
N GLN A 152 8.37 14.33 11.47
CA GLN A 152 9.08 13.99 10.24
C GLN A 152 8.14 13.33 9.23
N ALA A 153 8.33 13.64 7.95
CA ALA A 153 7.56 13.10 6.85
C ALA A 153 8.41 12.27 5.87
N PHE A 154 7.77 11.26 5.29
CA PHE A 154 8.30 10.29 4.34
C PHE A 154 7.35 10.16 3.15
N ARG A 155 7.85 9.66 2.03
CA ARG A 155 7.08 9.39 0.81
C ARG A 155 7.50 8.06 0.18
N THR A 156 6.57 7.38 -0.48
CA THR A 156 6.84 6.18 -1.29
C THR A 156 5.74 6.00 -2.32
N ASP A 157 6.06 5.30 -3.41
CA ASP A 157 5.05 4.90 -4.39
C ASP A 157 4.51 3.51 -4.11
N ILE A 158 3.23 3.35 -4.37
CA ILE A 158 2.56 2.06 -4.41
C ILE A 158 2.27 1.72 -5.87
N VAL A 159 2.83 0.60 -6.32
CA VAL A 159 2.77 0.16 -7.71
C VAL A 159 2.22 -1.26 -7.82
N ASN A 160 1.56 -1.55 -8.93
CA ASN A 160 1.14 -2.91 -9.26
C ASN A 160 2.13 -3.54 -10.25
N VAL A 161 2.75 -4.64 -9.84
CA VAL A 161 3.73 -5.41 -10.60
C VAL A 161 3.16 -6.75 -11.09
N GLY A 162 1.92 -7.07 -10.73
CA GLY A 162 1.18 -8.23 -11.19
C GLY A 162 0.44 -7.99 -12.52
N ASP A 163 -0.30 -9.01 -12.95
CA ASP A 163 -1.10 -9.00 -14.18
C ASP A 163 -2.60 -8.70 -13.90
N ILE A 164 -3.00 -8.64 -12.63
CA ILE A 164 -4.39 -8.41 -12.17
C ILE A 164 -4.49 -7.04 -11.50
N ALA A 165 -5.57 -6.30 -11.80
CA ALA A 165 -5.85 -5.03 -11.15
C ALA A 165 -6.11 -5.19 -9.64
N ALA A 166 -5.44 -4.37 -8.84
CA ALA A 166 -5.56 -4.34 -7.39
C ALA A 166 -6.39 -3.11 -6.95
N LYS A 167 -7.20 -3.28 -5.92
CA LYS A 167 -7.96 -2.21 -5.27
C LYS A 167 -7.60 -2.13 -3.80
N LEU A 168 -7.31 -0.93 -3.27
CA LEU A 168 -7.15 -0.75 -1.82
C LEU A 168 -8.53 -0.89 -1.16
N GLY A 169 -8.73 -1.97 -0.41
CA GLY A 169 -9.99 -2.30 0.24
C GLY A 169 -10.08 -1.81 1.68
N ASN A 170 -8.95 -1.77 2.39
CA ASN A 170 -8.91 -1.32 3.78
C ASN A 170 -7.49 -0.88 4.18
N ILE A 171 -7.38 -0.13 5.28
CA ILE A 171 -6.13 0.15 5.98
C ILE A 171 -6.35 -0.29 7.43
N LYS A 172 -5.40 -1.01 8.03
CA LYS A 172 -5.48 -1.41 9.44
C LYS A 172 -4.20 -1.05 10.18
N PHE A 173 -4.34 -0.77 11.47
CA PHE A 173 -3.25 -0.41 12.34
C PHE A 173 -3.14 -1.42 13.47
N ASP A 174 -1.92 -1.91 13.70
CA ASP A 174 -1.60 -2.76 14.84
C ASP A 174 -0.52 -2.06 15.67
N VAL A 175 -0.98 -1.40 16.74
CA VAL A 175 -0.13 -0.65 17.66
C VAL A 175 0.40 -1.61 18.73
N LYS A 176 1.68 -1.94 18.64
CA LYS A 176 2.38 -2.83 19.55
C LYS A 176 3.27 -2.02 20.47
N GLY A 177 2.85 -1.94 21.72
CA GLY A 177 3.67 -1.39 22.78
C GLY A 177 4.67 -2.39 23.33
N GLY A 178 5.82 -1.92 23.79
CA GLY A 178 6.65 -2.67 24.73
C GLY A 178 5.93 -2.91 26.07
N THR A 179 6.61 -3.57 27.01
CA THR A 179 6.06 -3.92 28.34
C THR A 179 5.68 -2.70 29.20
N ASP A 180 6.16 -1.50 28.85
CA ASP A 180 5.83 -0.23 29.50
C ASP A 180 5.79 0.94 28.49
N VAL A 181 4.68 1.09 27.76
CA VAL A 181 4.48 2.21 26.82
C VAL A 181 4.07 3.54 27.46
N GLY A 182 3.74 3.55 28.76
CA GLY A 182 3.24 4.74 29.47
C GLY A 182 2.22 5.54 28.66
N ASN A 183 2.53 6.81 28.38
CA ASN A 183 1.66 7.73 27.64
C ASN A 183 1.97 7.81 26.14
N LEU A 184 2.91 7.02 25.61
CA LEU A 184 3.38 7.14 24.22
C LEU A 184 2.26 6.98 23.18
N GLU A 185 1.29 6.10 23.41
CA GLU A 185 0.16 5.93 22.49
C GLU A 185 -0.69 7.20 22.34
N ASN A 186 -0.73 8.02 23.39
CA ASN A 186 -1.40 9.30 23.32
C ASN A 186 -0.49 10.37 22.73
N MET A 187 0.82 10.32 22.96
CA MET A 187 1.74 11.37 22.52
C MET A 187 2.21 11.22 21.07
N ILE A 188 2.39 9.99 20.58
CA ILE A 188 2.81 9.76 19.21
C ILE A 188 1.58 9.70 18.30
N GLY A 189 1.71 10.24 17.10
CA GLY A 189 0.66 10.21 16.10
C GLY A 189 1.17 10.05 14.68
N LEU A 190 0.27 9.61 13.82
CA LEU A 190 0.52 9.39 12.40
C LEU A 190 -0.31 10.36 11.55
N ALA A 191 0.29 10.83 10.46
CA ALA A 191 -0.40 11.48 9.35
C ALA A 191 -0.23 10.59 8.12
N ILE A 192 -1.33 10.23 7.45
CA ILE A 192 -1.27 9.43 6.22
C ILE A 192 -2.16 10.06 5.17
N LEU A 193 -1.57 10.24 4.00
CA LEU A 193 -2.24 10.68 2.78
C LEU A 193 -1.88 9.70 1.66
N VAL A 194 -2.90 9.16 1.00
CA VAL A 194 -2.73 8.36 -0.23
C VAL A 194 -3.36 9.14 -1.37
N GLU A 195 -2.55 9.48 -2.38
CA GLU A 195 -2.99 10.15 -3.60
C GLU A 195 -2.82 9.24 -4.81
N GLY A 196 -3.70 9.38 -5.79
CA GLY A 196 -3.50 8.75 -7.10
C GLY A 196 -2.74 9.69 -8.02
N GLU A 197 -1.62 9.24 -8.58
CA GLU A 197 -0.75 10.10 -9.39
C GLU A 197 -1.01 9.95 -10.90
N GLN A 198 -1.36 8.73 -11.36
CA GLN A 198 -1.54 8.48 -12.78
C GLN A 198 -2.72 7.54 -13.07
N TYR A 199 -3.71 8.07 -13.78
CA TYR A 199 -4.69 7.40 -14.65
C TYR A 199 -5.15 8.46 -15.68
N ASN A 200 -5.15 8.20 -16.99
CA ASN A 200 -5.72 9.17 -17.96
C ASN A 200 -6.56 8.45 -19.03
N PRO A 201 -7.73 9.00 -19.43
CA PRO A 201 -7.81 10.33 -20.03
C PRO A 201 -8.99 11.25 -19.60
N THR A 202 -9.46 11.29 -18.33
CA THR A 202 -10.60 12.19 -17.98
C THR A 202 -10.60 12.88 -16.63
N VAL A 203 -9.69 12.59 -15.69
CA VAL A 203 -9.69 13.20 -14.35
C VAL A 203 -8.40 14.00 -14.15
N HIS A 204 -8.54 15.24 -13.68
CA HIS A 204 -7.39 16.09 -13.38
C HIS A 204 -6.64 15.53 -12.14
N PRO A 205 -5.31 15.33 -12.21
CA PRO A 205 -4.49 14.79 -11.11
C PRO A 205 -4.56 15.60 -9.81
N ASN A 206 -4.78 16.92 -9.91
CA ASN A 206 -4.84 17.81 -8.76
C ASN A 206 -6.17 17.62 -8.00
N GLY A 207 -6.23 16.61 -7.13
CA GLY A 207 -7.37 16.37 -6.25
C GLY A 207 -7.71 14.90 -5.99
N TRP A 208 -7.00 13.94 -6.59
CA TRP A 208 -7.28 12.51 -6.42
C TRP A 208 -6.76 11.97 -5.09
N ASN A 209 -7.39 12.43 -4.00
CA ASN A 209 -7.11 11.97 -2.65
C ASN A 209 -7.88 10.68 -2.38
N ILE A 210 -7.18 9.55 -2.44
CA ILE A 210 -7.75 8.23 -2.20
C ILE A 210 -8.07 8.06 -0.71
N PHE A 211 -7.15 8.46 0.16
CA PHE A 211 -7.31 8.34 1.60
C PHE A 211 -6.65 9.49 2.37
N LYS A 212 -7.32 9.98 3.41
CA LYS A 212 -6.80 10.98 4.36
C LYS A 212 -7.07 10.50 5.77
N LEU A 213 -6.04 10.22 6.57
CA LEU A 213 -6.21 9.64 7.89
C LEU A 213 -6.98 10.57 8.84
N ALA A 214 -6.49 11.80 9.03
CA ALA A 214 -7.05 12.76 9.99
C ALA A 214 -8.53 13.11 9.73
N ALA A 215 -8.98 13.08 8.47
CA ALA A 215 -10.37 13.38 8.09
C ALA A 215 -11.41 12.40 8.67
N ASN A 216 -10.96 11.25 9.20
CA ASN A 216 -11.83 10.23 9.79
C ASN A 216 -11.90 10.31 11.33
N PHE A 217 -11.25 11.29 11.94
CA PHE A 217 -11.18 11.45 13.39
C PHE A 217 -11.65 12.84 13.83
N LYS A 218 -12.07 12.93 15.09
CA LYS A 218 -12.44 14.19 15.74
C LYS A 218 -11.21 14.90 16.30
N ASP A 219 -11.35 16.20 16.56
CA ASP A 219 -10.28 17.07 17.05
C ASP A 219 -9.64 16.57 18.36
N ASP A 220 -10.38 15.89 19.24
CA ASP A 220 -9.84 15.33 20.50
C ASP A 220 -8.91 14.12 20.30
N LYS A 221 -8.90 13.53 19.10
CA LYS A 221 -8.07 12.38 18.73
C LYS A 221 -6.85 12.76 17.91
N VAL A 222 -6.68 14.05 17.62
CA VAL A 222 -5.58 14.56 16.82
C VAL A 222 -4.81 15.63 17.58
N PHE A 223 -3.57 15.86 17.16
CA PHE A 223 -2.78 17.03 17.56
C PHE A 223 -2.11 17.61 16.31
N THR A 224 -1.58 18.83 16.41
CA THR A 224 -1.00 19.53 15.26
C THR A 224 0.47 19.86 15.50
N VAL A 225 1.32 19.54 14.52
CA VAL A 225 2.73 19.95 14.46
C VAL A 225 3.01 20.45 13.05
N GLY A 226 3.68 21.61 12.92
CA GLY A 226 3.99 22.18 11.61
C GLY A 226 2.77 22.45 10.71
N GLY A 227 1.58 22.64 11.30
CA GLY A 227 0.32 22.79 10.55
C GLY A 227 -0.28 21.49 10.00
N VAL A 228 0.28 20.33 10.32
CA VAL A 228 -0.26 19.00 9.94
C VAL A 228 -0.93 18.35 11.15
N GLN A 229 -2.12 17.77 10.93
CA GLN A 229 -2.84 17.00 11.93
C GLN A 229 -2.36 15.55 11.98
N PHE A 230 -1.95 15.09 13.15
CA PHE A 230 -1.53 13.72 13.43
C PHE A 230 -2.58 13.04 14.31
N VAL A 231 -3.02 11.85 13.91
CA VAL A 231 -3.94 11.02 14.70
C VAL A 231 -3.14 10.24 15.72
N ARG A 232 -3.52 10.37 17.00
CA ARG A 232 -2.85 9.68 18.12
C ARG A 232 -2.95 8.16 17.94
N LEU A 233 -1.88 7.43 18.27
CA LEU A 233 -1.87 5.96 18.14
C LEU A 233 -2.98 5.28 18.96
N SER A 234 -3.33 5.83 20.12
CA SER A 234 -4.42 5.33 20.96
C SER A 234 -5.78 5.35 20.25
N ALA A 235 -5.98 6.22 19.26
CA ALA A 235 -7.20 6.27 18.46
C ALA A 235 -7.20 5.27 17.29
N LEU A 236 -6.06 4.69 16.93
CA LEU A 236 -5.91 3.85 15.73
C LEU A 236 -6.17 2.35 15.99
N ARG A 237 -6.11 1.87 17.25
CA ARG A 237 -6.21 0.44 17.60
C ARG A 237 -7.44 -0.27 17.04
N ASP A 238 -8.58 0.41 17.00
CA ASP A 238 -9.86 -0.14 16.56
C ASP A 238 -10.39 0.51 15.28
N ALA A 239 -9.54 1.27 14.59
CA ALA A 239 -9.94 1.98 13.39
C ALA A 239 -10.08 1.00 12.20
N ASP A 240 -11.20 1.07 11.51
CA ASP A 240 -11.48 0.31 10.28
C ASP A 240 -11.93 1.28 9.19
N PHE A 241 -11.28 1.23 8.03
CA PHE A 241 -11.50 2.15 6.92
C PHE A 241 -12.15 1.46 5.71
N ALA A 242 -12.65 0.23 5.85
CA ALA A 242 -13.28 -0.49 4.75
C ALA A 242 -14.45 0.29 4.13
N GLU A 243 -15.36 0.83 4.95
CA GLU A 243 -16.49 1.62 4.45
C GLU A 243 -16.05 2.98 3.87
N VAL A 244 -14.97 3.58 4.39
CA VAL A 244 -14.40 4.82 3.85
C VAL A 244 -13.82 4.60 2.44
N LEU A 245 -13.24 3.42 2.20
CA LEU A 245 -12.56 3.05 0.96
C LEU A 245 -13.47 2.33 -0.06
N LYS A 246 -14.63 1.84 0.37
CA LYS A 246 -15.56 1.03 -0.44
C LYS A 246 -15.88 1.66 -1.80
N ASP A 247 -16.21 2.94 -1.81
CA ASP A 247 -16.60 3.69 -3.02
C ASP A 247 -15.46 4.50 -3.63
N LYS A 248 -14.24 4.40 -3.08
CA LYS A 248 -13.07 5.07 -3.64
C LYS A 248 -12.58 4.31 -4.87
N GLU A 249 -12.28 5.07 -5.92
CA GLU A 249 -11.52 4.61 -7.07
C GLU A 249 -10.06 4.43 -6.64
N ALA A 250 -9.78 3.45 -5.79
CA ALA A 250 -8.44 3.16 -5.28
C ALA A 250 -7.81 2.03 -6.11
N MET A 251 -7.72 2.20 -7.43
CA MET A 251 -7.36 1.13 -8.38
C MET A 251 -5.97 1.29 -8.95
N LEU A 252 -5.14 0.26 -8.82
CA LEU A 252 -3.90 0.10 -9.57
C LEU A 252 -4.12 -0.91 -10.71
N CYS A 253 -4.29 -0.42 -11.94
CA CYS A 253 -4.55 -1.28 -13.10
C CYS A 253 -3.24 -1.68 -13.81
N ALA A 254 -2.99 -2.97 -13.95
CA ALA A 254 -2.28 -3.53 -15.10
C ALA A 254 -3.29 -3.75 -16.25
N PRO A 255 -2.92 -3.65 -17.55
CA PRO A 255 -1.58 -3.48 -18.10
C PRO A 255 -1.23 -2.04 -18.52
N ALA A 256 -2.00 -1.02 -18.14
CA ALA A 256 -1.60 0.37 -18.35
C ALA A 256 -0.45 0.71 -17.40
N THR A 257 0.76 0.63 -17.92
CA THR A 257 2.01 0.45 -17.16
C THR A 257 2.27 1.52 -16.12
N ASP A 258 1.71 2.73 -16.27
CA ASP A 258 2.19 3.87 -15.51
C ASP A 258 1.30 4.24 -14.30
N ASN A 259 0.22 3.51 -14.02
CA ASN A 259 -0.62 3.82 -12.86
C ASN A 259 0.14 3.57 -11.55
N ARG A 260 0.12 4.58 -10.67
CA ARG A 260 0.75 4.56 -9.35
C ARG A 260 -0.02 5.43 -8.35
N MET A 261 0.21 5.16 -7.07
CA MET A 261 -0.26 6.01 -5.98
C MET A 261 0.92 6.49 -5.16
N ASP A 262 0.81 7.72 -4.68
CA ASP A 262 1.72 8.29 -3.70
C ASP A 262 1.20 7.98 -2.30
N LEU A 263 2.08 7.48 -1.44
CA LEU A 263 1.85 7.37 -0.01
C LEU A 263 2.77 8.35 0.71
N PHE A 264 2.16 9.33 1.38
CA PHE A 264 2.85 10.21 2.33
C PHE A 264 2.56 9.74 3.76
N LEU A 265 3.63 9.58 4.54
CA LEU A 265 3.60 9.17 5.93
C LEU A 265 4.31 10.20 6.80
N GLY A 266 3.60 10.80 7.74
CA GLY A 266 4.16 11.63 8.80
C GLY A 266 4.12 10.91 10.13
N VAL A 267 5.17 11.07 10.92
CA VAL A 267 5.25 10.63 12.33
C VAL A 267 5.59 11.84 13.19
N ALA A 268 4.85 12.06 14.27
CA ALA A 268 5.10 13.18 15.17
C ALA A 268 4.87 12.81 16.63
N MET A 269 5.47 13.59 17.53
CA MET A 269 5.22 13.56 18.96
C MET A 269 4.54 14.87 19.38
N ASP A 270 3.41 14.75 20.09
CA ASP A 270 2.63 15.85 20.60
C ASP A 270 3.52 16.81 21.40
N PRO A 271 3.51 18.13 21.08
CA PRO A 271 4.17 19.15 21.88
C PRO A 271 3.79 19.13 23.37
N ASP A 272 2.61 18.62 23.70
CA ASP A 272 2.05 18.52 25.06
C ASP A 272 2.15 19.85 25.83
N ALA A 273 1.85 20.95 25.15
CA ALA A 273 1.98 22.31 25.69
C ALA A 273 1.14 22.55 26.96
N GLU A 274 0.08 21.77 27.13
CA GLU A 274 -0.83 21.81 28.27
C GLU A 274 -0.33 20.99 29.48
N GLY A 275 0.74 20.19 29.32
CA GLY A 275 1.33 19.35 30.36
C GLY A 275 0.40 18.20 30.80
N VAL A 276 -0.31 17.61 29.84
CA VAL A 276 -1.26 16.52 30.09
C VAL A 276 -0.52 15.20 30.29
N TYR A 277 0.57 14.99 29.55
CA TYR A 277 1.30 13.72 29.51
C TYR A 277 2.72 13.80 30.10
N THR A 278 3.34 14.97 30.01
CA THR A 278 4.67 15.36 30.50
C THR A 278 4.52 16.52 31.48
N THR A 279 5.63 16.95 32.08
CA THR A 279 5.71 18.17 32.89
C THR A 279 5.29 19.43 32.12
N GLY A 280 5.15 19.36 30.79
CA GLY A 280 4.64 20.42 29.94
C GLY A 280 5.74 21.40 29.56
N THR A 281 5.45 22.70 29.68
CA THR A 281 6.40 23.76 29.30
C THR A 281 6.86 24.54 30.53
N SER A 282 7.96 25.28 30.40
CA SER A 282 8.41 26.19 31.46
C SER A 282 7.39 27.27 31.82
N ALA A 283 6.50 27.64 30.88
CA ALA A 283 5.39 28.56 31.12
C ALA A 283 4.19 27.91 31.82
N LYS A 284 4.07 26.58 31.74
CA LYS A 284 2.95 25.80 32.27
C LYS A 284 3.43 24.43 32.73
N MET A 285 4.11 24.44 33.89
CA MET A 285 4.60 23.21 34.51
C MET A 285 3.49 22.49 35.28
N THR A 286 3.39 21.18 35.10
CA THR A 286 2.45 20.29 35.81
C THR A 286 3.20 19.29 36.69
N ASP A 287 2.48 18.48 37.47
CA ASP A 287 3.02 17.47 38.37
C ASP A 287 3.22 16.09 37.70
N LYS A 288 3.17 16.04 36.36
CA LYS A 288 3.31 14.80 35.59
C LYS A 288 4.76 14.31 35.58
N ASP A 289 4.91 13.00 35.34
CA ASP A 289 6.20 12.32 35.34
C ASP A 289 6.68 12.05 33.91
N ASP A 290 7.76 12.72 33.50
CA ASP A 290 8.34 12.58 32.17
C ASP A 290 8.88 11.16 31.91
N ALA A 291 9.22 10.40 32.96
CA ALA A 291 9.69 9.02 32.83
C ALA A 291 8.63 8.11 32.17
N LEU A 292 7.36 8.51 32.12
CA LEU A 292 6.29 7.78 31.43
C LEU A 292 6.34 7.90 29.90
N SER A 293 7.17 8.79 29.36
CA SER A 293 7.34 9.03 27.91
C SER A 293 8.80 8.97 27.45
N GLN A 294 9.75 9.19 28.34
CA GLN A 294 11.18 9.17 28.03
C GLN A 294 11.75 7.74 27.92
N ASN A 295 12.67 7.52 26.97
CA ASN A 295 13.40 6.26 26.77
C ASN A 295 12.50 5.03 26.57
N LYS A 296 11.33 5.22 25.98
CA LYS A 296 10.36 4.18 25.65
C LYS A 296 10.25 3.99 24.15
N ASP A 297 9.87 2.78 23.75
CA ASP A 297 9.67 2.39 22.36
C ASP A 297 8.21 2.00 22.10
N ILE A 298 7.74 2.30 20.89
CA ILE A 298 6.45 1.85 20.40
C ILE A 298 6.57 1.48 18.93
N ASN A 299 5.95 0.37 18.55
CA ASN A 299 5.94 -0.13 17.18
C ASN A 299 4.52 -0.04 16.62
N VAL A 300 4.39 0.40 15.37
CA VAL A 300 3.10 0.47 14.69
C VAL A 300 3.22 -0.22 13.34
N GLU A 301 2.42 -1.25 13.14
CA GLU A 301 2.31 -1.93 11.86
C GLU A 301 1.08 -1.38 11.11
N ILE A 302 1.30 -0.87 9.90
CA ILE A 302 0.25 -0.32 9.02
C ILE A 302 0.03 -1.31 7.88
N LYS A 303 -1.18 -1.88 7.78
CA LYS A 303 -1.55 -2.88 6.77
C LYS A 303 -2.46 -2.26 5.74
N LEU A 304 -1.96 -2.10 4.51
CA LEU A 304 -2.78 -1.77 3.35
C LEU A 304 -3.32 -3.09 2.78
N LEU A 305 -4.64 -3.29 2.90
CA LEU A 305 -5.30 -4.52 2.48
C LEU A 305 -5.85 -4.37 1.07
N TRP A 306 -5.40 -5.23 0.16
CA TRP A 306 -5.70 -5.17 -1.26
C TRP A 306 -6.60 -6.31 -1.71
N ASP A 307 -7.58 -5.98 -2.54
CA ASP A 307 -8.47 -6.93 -3.20
C ASP A 307 -8.21 -6.97 -4.71
N GLN A 308 -8.57 -8.07 -5.37
CA GLN A 308 -8.69 -8.08 -6.83
C GLN A 308 -9.87 -7.17 -7.26
N PHE A 309 -9.74 -6.45 -8.37
CA PHE A 309 -10.77 -5.50 -8.84
C PHE A 309 -12.18 -6.11 -9.02
N ASN A 310 -12.29 -7.42 -9.25
CA ASN A 310 -13.55 -8.09 -9.54
C ASN A 310 -14.12 -8.93 -8.39
N VAL A 311 -13.60 -8.83 -7.16
CA VAL A 311 -14.24 -9.48 -6.00
C VAL A 311 -15.72 -9.07 -5.93
N GLY A 312 -16.61 -10.05 -5.85
CA GLY A 312 -18.05 -9.83 -5.62
C GLY A 312 -18.81 -9.22 -6.80
N LYS A 313 -18.23 -9.12 -8.00
CA LYS A 313 -18.93 -8.59 -9.17
C LYS A 313 -19.92 -9.60 -9.76
N ASP A 314 -21.21 -9.28 -9.64
CA ASP A 314 -22.25 -9.93 -10.41
C ASP A 314 -22.52 -9.12 -11.69
N ALA A 315 -22.37 -9.76 -12.85
CA ALA A 315 -22.67 -9.13 -14.13
C ALA A 315 -24.19 -8.91 -14.32
N GLY A 316 -25.05 -9.55 -13.52
CA GLY A 316 -26.52 -9.48 -13.57
C GLY A 316 -27.14 -10.10 -14.82
N ASN A 317 -26.37 -10.18 -15.91
CA ASN A 317 -26.75 -10.63 -17.24
C ASN A 317 -25.89 -11.84 -17.63
N PRO A 318 -26.37 -13.05 -17.36
CA PRO A 318 -25.61 -14.27 -17.59
C PRO A 318 -25.66 -14.66 -19.07
N ASN A 319 -24.62 -15.34 -19.55
CA ASN A 319 -24.56 -15.81 -20.94
C ASN A 319 -25.40 -17.08 -21.18
N ILE A 320 -25.38 -17.61 -22.40
CA ILE A 320 -26.16 -18.81 -22.81
C ILE A 320 -25.92 -20.03 -21.92
N LEU A 321 -24.76 -20.13 -21.27
CA LEU A 321 -24.42 -21.22 -20.36
C LEU A 321 -25.25 -21.17 -19.07
N LYS A 322 -25.99 -20.10 -18.76
CA LYS A 322 -26.99 -20.15 -17.67
C LYS A 322 -28.01 -21.27 -17.87
N LYS A 323 -28.29 -21.65 -19.12
CA LYS A 323 -29.20 -22.76 -19.43
C LYS A 323 -28.70 -24.12 -18.93
N GLN A 324 -27.42 -24.27 -18.57
CA GLN A 324 -26.91 -25.50 -17.94
C GLN A 324 -26.95 -25.51 -16.41
N ASN A 325 -27.24 -24.39 -15.76
CA ASN A 325 -27.32 -24.33 -14.29
C ASN A 325 -28.46 -25.23 -13.76
N HIS A 326 -28.26 -25.83 -12.58
CA HIS A 326 -29.28 -26.60 -11.85
C HIS A 326 -30.42 -25.74 -11.29
#